data_AF-K1Z3V9-F1
#
_entry.id   AF-K1Z3V9-F1
#
_cell.length_a   1.000
_cell.length_b   1.000
_cell.length_c   1.000
_cell.angle_alpha   90.00
_cell.angle_beta   90.00
_cell.angle_gamma   90.00
#
_symmetry.space_group_name_H-M   'P 1'
#
loop_
_entity.id
_entity.type
_entity.pdbx_description
1 polymer ?
#
loop_
_entity_poly.entity_id
_entity_poly.type
_entity_poly.pdbx_seq_one_letter_code
_entity_poly.pdbx_strand_id
1 'polypeptide(L)'
;MLTSSKKKKLLSALRSYHKKYLSDKFADLDESGTRLMINMFLTDILGYASIEEIKTEYMIRGTYADYVIQVKGERSFLVEVKAFSLNLSDKHLRQATNYGANEGIEWTLLTNGRNFDFYKIIFNKPIEIKKVFSIDLNDHLKLKEYAEVLQYL
;
A
#
# COMPACT_ATOMS: atom_id res chain seq x y z
N MET A 1 -9.86 14.48 9.78
CA MET A 1 -9.72 13.39 10.78
C MET A 1 -10.97 12.53 10.78
N LEU A 2 -10.83 11.21 10.94
CA LEU A 2 -11.95 10.28 10.99
C LEU A 2 -12.78 10.44 12.27
N THR A 3 -14.08 10.15 12.18
CA THR A 3 -14.96 10.08 13.36
C THR A 3 -14.57 8.92 14.28
N SER A 4 -14.94 8.97 15.56
CA SER A 4 -14.64 7.90 16.54
C SER A 4 -15.14 6.53 16.10
N SER A 5 -16.29 6.47 15.42
CA SER A 5 -16.83 5.22 14.85
C SER A 5 -15.95 4.70 13.70
N LYS A 6 -15.53 5.59 12.79
CA LYS A 6 -14.62 5.22 11.69
C LYS A 6 -13.24 4.79 12.19
N LYS A 7 -12.68 5.44 13.21
CA LYS A 7 -11.43 5.00 13.86
C LYS A 7 -11.53 3.59 14.44
N LYS A 8 -12.64 3.28 15.14
CA LYS A 8 -12.90 1.92 15.67
C LYS A 8 -13.00 0.89 14.55
N LYS A 9 -13.66 1.21 13.44
CA LYS A 9 -13.74 0.34 12.26
C LYS A 9 -12.36 0.09 11.64
N LEU A 10 -11.56 1.13 11.43
CA LEU A 10 -10.19 1.03 10.92
C LEU A 10 -9.33 0.11 11.79
N LEU A 11 -9.33 0.32 13.11
CA LEU A 11 -8.59 -0.54 14.05
C LEU A 11 -9.09 -2.00 14.01
N SER A 12 -10.40 -2.21 13.87
CA SER A 12 -10.97 -3.54 13.73
C SER A 12 -10.52 -4.22 12.44
N ALA A 13 -10.48 -3.49 11.31
CA ALA A 13 -10.04 -4.01 10.02
C ALA A 13 -8.56 -4.42 10.08
N LEU A 14 -7.69 -3.60 10.70
CA LEU A 14 -6.29 -3.93 10.92
C LEU A 14 -6.10 -5.20 11.75
N ARG A 15 -6.88 -5.37 12.83
CA ARG A 15 -6.86 -6.60 13.64
C ARG A 15 -7.31 -7.83 12.85
N SER A 16 -8.35 -7.69 12.04
CA SER A 16 -8.83 -8.75 11.16
C SER A 16 -7.78 -9.13 10.12
N TYR A 17 -7.10 -8.14 9.52
CA TYR A 17 -6.00 -8.35 8.59
C TYR A 17 -4.86 -9.14 9.24
N HIS A 18 -4.39 -8.68 10.40
CA HIS A 18 -3.34 -9.38 11.15
C HIS A 18 -3.74 -10.83 11.42
N LYS A 19 -4.91 -11.05 12.03
CA LYS A 19 -5.36 -12.39 12.42
C LYS A 19 -5.51 -13.32 11.21
N LYS A 20 -5.94 -12.77 10.07
CA LYS A 20 -6.20 -13.54 8.86
C LYS A 20 -4.91 -13.92 8.12
N TYR A 21 -3.95 -13.00 8.03
CA TYR A 21 -2.84 -13.16 7.09
C TYR A 21 -1.45 -13.20 7.72
N LEU A 22 -1.25 -12.64 8.90
CA LEU A 22 0.08 -12.55 9.53
C LEU A 22 0.33 -13.73 10.46
N SER A 23 0.14 -14.91 9.90
CA SER A 23 0.43 -16.20 10.53
C SER A 23 1.41 -16.96 9.64
N ASP A 24 2.17 -17.89 10.22
CA ASP A 24 3.18 -18.68 9.49
C ASP A 24 2.62 -19.44 8.28
N LYS A 25 1.30 -19.69 8.23
CA LYS A 25 0.61 -20.32 7.09
C LYS A 25 0.86 -19.60 5.75
N PHE A 26 1.09 -18.29 5.77
CA PHE A 26 1.25 -17.48 4.57
C PHE A 26 2.70 -17.05 4.31
N ALA A 27 3.67 -17.61 5.05
CA ALA A 27 5.08 -17.23 4.98
C ALA A 27 5.68 -17.38 3.58
N ASP A 28 5.22 -18.37 2.81
CA ASP A 28 5.75 -18.71 1.49
C ASP A 28 4.90 -18.16 0.32
N LEU A 29 3.98 -17.21 0.58
CA LEU A 29 3.21 -16.60 -0.49
C LEU A 29 4.13 -15.86 -1.47
N ASP A 30 3.94 -16.17 -2.75
CA ASP A 30 4.53 -15.41 -3.84
C ASP A 30 3.87 -14.03 -4.01
N GLU A 31 4.30 -13.27 -5.01
CA GLU A 31 3.76 -11.93 -5.26
C GLU A 31 2.26 -11.96 -5.57
N SER A 32 1.81 -12.95 -6.35
CA SER A 32 0.39 -13.14 -6.70
C SER A 32 -0.47 -13.43 -5.47
N GLY A 33 0.00 -14.29 -4.56
CA GLY A 33 -0.66 -14.56 -3.29
C GLY A 33 -0.70 -13.32 -2.39
N THR A 34 0.39 -12.56 -2.35
CA THR A 34 0.47 -11.33 -1.55
C THR A 34 -0.48 -10.26 -2.06
N ARG A 35 -0.68 -10.15 -3.39
CA ARG A 35 -1.67 -9.26 -4.02
C ARG A 35 -3.10 -9.49 -3.50
N LEU A 36 -3.48 -10.72 -3.17
CA LEU A 36 -4.80 -11.00 -2.55
C LEU A 36 -4.95 -10.32 -1.17
N MET A 37 -3.86 -10.27 -0.40
CA MET A 37 -3.84 -9.55 0.87
C MET A 37 -3.95 -8.05 0.64
N ILE A 38 -3.22 -7.52 -0.34
CA ILE A 38 -3.21 -6.08 -0.65
C ILE A 38 -4.58 -5.60 -1.15
N ASN A 39 -5.29 -6.38 -1.95
CA ASN A 39 -6.67 -6.07 -2.30
C ASN A 39 -7.55 -5.84 -1.06
N MET A 40 -7.49 -6.75 -0.08
CA MET A 40 -8.26 -6.61 1.17
C MET A 40 -7.80 -5.42 2.00
N PHE A 41 -6.51 -5.07 1.98
CA PHE A 41 -6.01 -3.86 2.64
C PHE A 41 -6.59 -2.60 1.99
N LEU A 42 -6.53 -2.49 0.67
CA LEU A 42 -7.04 -1.33 -0.06
C LEU A 42 -8.56 -1.16 0.12
N THR A 43 -9.33 -2.25 0.14
CA THR A 43 -10.79 -2.19 0.31
C THR A 43 -11.20 -2.03 1.76
N ASP A 44 -10.75 -2.90 2.66
CA ASP A 44 -11.35 -3.03 4.01
C ASP A 44 -10.68 -2.10 5.02
N ILE A 45 -9.43 -1.71 4.78
CA ILE A 45 -8.65 -0.81 5.66
C ILE A 45 -8.68 0.61 5.10
N LEU A 46 -8.32 0.80 3.83
CA LEU A 46 -8.31 2.16 3.23
C LEU A 46 -9.66 2.59 2.65
N GLY A 47 -10.58 1.66 2.39
CA GLY A 47 -11.94 1.99 1.96
C GLY A 47 -12.10 2.31 0.48
N TYR A 48 -11.11 1.99 -0.37
CA TYR A 48 -11.22 2.20 -1.81
C TYR A 48 -12.23 1.25 -2.44
N ALA A 49 -13.01 1.75 -3.38
CA ALA A 49 -14.00 0.96 -4.12
C ALA A 49 -13.31 0.02 -5.12
N SER A 50 -13.56 -1.29 -4.96
CA SER A 50 -13.15 -2.30 -5.93
C SER A 50 -13.66 -1.96 -7.33
N ILE A 51 -12.86 -2.26 -8.36
CA ILE A 51 -13.16 -2.05 -9.79
C ILE A 51 -13.20 -0.55 -10.17
N GLU A 52 -13.89 0.29 -9.41
CA GLU A 52 -14.03 1.72 -9.70
C GLU A 52 -12.73 2.49 -9.43
N GLU A 53 -12.20 2.38 -8.21
CA GLU A 53 -11.02 3.13 -7.76
C GLU A 53 -9.74 2.31 -7.82
N ILE A 54 -9.82 0.98 -7.65
CA ILE A 54 -8.66 0.09 -7.68
C ILE A 54 -8.46 -0.46 -9.10
N LYS A 55 -7.40 -0.03 -9.79
CA LYS A 55 -6.98 -0.56 -11.10
C LYS A 55 -5.79 -1.49 -10.92
N THR A 56 -5.92 -2.74 -11.33
CA THR A 56 -4.86 -3.75 -11.28
C THR A 56 -4.09 -3.82 -12.60
N GLU A 57 -2.84 -4.25 -12.57
CA GLU A 57 -2.01 -4.47 -13.77
C GLU A 57 -2.06 -3.28 -14.72
N TYR A 58 -1.78 -2.09 -14.17
CA TYR A 58 -1.94 -0.84 -14.90
C TYR A 58 -0.71 -0.57 -15.78
N MET A 59 -0.91 -0.44 -17.10
CA MET A 59 0.19 -0.24 -18.05
C MET A 59 0.75 1.19 -17.99
N ILE A 60 2.05 1.29 -17.74
CA ILE A 60 2.85 2.52 -17.71
C ILE A 60 4.04 2.33 -18.66
N ARG A 61 3.99 2.99 -19.81
CA ARG A 61 5.07 3.01 -20.83
C ARG A 61 5.68 1.63 -21.15
N GLY A 62 4.86 0.59 -21.31
CA GLY A 62 5.31 -0.76 -21.64
C GLY A 62 5.66 -1.65 -20.45
N THR A 63 5.51 -1.14 -19.23
CA THR A 63 5.60 -1.91 -17.98
C THR A 63 4.26 -1.88 -17.23
N TYR A 64 4.08 -2.72 -16.23
CA TYR A 64 2.84 -2.83 -15.48
C TYR A 64 3.09 -2.58 -13.99
N ALA A 65 2.31 -1.68 -13.40
CA ALA A 65 2.23 -1.51 -11.96
C ALA A 65 1.17 -2.47 -11.39
N ASP A 66 1.40 -3.02 -10.19
CA ASP A 66 0.45 -3.95 -9.58
C ASP A 66 -0.90 -3.29 -9.34
N TYR A 67 -0.90 -2.10 -8.75
CA TYR A 67 -2.11 -1.28 -8.59
C TYR A 67 -1.87 0.20 -8.85
N VAL A 68 -2.91 0.84 -9.37
CA VAL A 68 -3.10 2.29 -9.35
C VAL A 68 -4.45 2.58 -8.72
N ILE A 69 -4.47 3.45 -7.71
CA ILE A 69 -5.69 3.97 -7.12
C ILE A 69 -6.05 5.27 -7.81
N GLN A 70 -7.26 5.30 -8.34
CA GLN A 70 -7.83 6.43 -9.04
C GLN A 70 -9.07 6.92 -8.30
N VAL A 71 -9.01 8.12 -7.76
CA VAL A 71 -10.14 8.73 -7.05
C VAL A 71 -10.71 9.85 -7.92
N LYS A 72 -12.01 9.83 -8.19
CA LYS A 72 -12.71 10.82 -9.05
C LYS A 72 -12.07 11.06 -10.42
N GLY A 73 -11.45 10.04 -11.01
CA GLY A 73 -10.78 10.17 -12.31
C GLY A 73 -9.28 10.44 -12.24
N GLU A 74 -8.75 10.82 -11.07
CA GLU A 74 -7.35 11.22 -10.90
C GLU A 74 -6.51 10.10 -10.27
N ARG A 75 -5.40 9.74 -10.93
CA ARG A 75 -4.46 8.73 -10.45
C ARG A 75 -3.69 9.31 -9.27
N SER A 76 -4.02 8.84 -8.08
CA SER A 76 -3.56 9.45 -6.83
C SER A 76 -2.47 8.63 -6.15
N PHE A 77 -2.45 7.31 -6.39
CA PHE A 77 -1.59 6.40 -5.63
C PHE A 77 -1.17 5.19 -6.46
N LEU A 78 0.11 4.84 -6.41
CA LEU A 78 0.65 3.63 -6.99
C LEU A 78 0.98 2.63 -5.89
N VAL A 79 0.67 1.36 -6.10
CA VAL A 79 1.05 0.29 -5.16
C VAL A 79 1.88 -0.75 -5.91
N GLU A 80 3.06 -1.01 -5.37
CA GLU A 80 3.98 -2.06 -5.80
C GLU A 80 4.04 -3.14 -4.72
N VAL A 81 3.79 -4.38 -5.12
CA VAL A 81 3.74 -5.54 -4.23
C VAL A 81 4.94 -6.43 -4.49
N LYS A 82 5.41 -7.11 -3.44
CA LYS A 82 6.47 -8.12 -3.50
C LYS A 82 5.98 -9.38 -2.78
N ALA A 83 6.62 -10.51 -3.04
CA ALA A 83 6.33 -11.75 -2.32
C ALA A 83 6.49 -11.57 -0.80
N PHE A 84 5.68 -12.29 -0.03
CA PHE A 84 5.55 -12.10 1.42
C PHE A 84 6.88 -12.30 2.17
N SER A 85 7.64 -13.30 1.75
CA SER A 85 8.95 -13.65 2.30
C SER A 85 10.06 -12.64 1.95
N LEU A 86 9.89 -11.79 0.94
CA LEU A 86 10.92 -10.85 0.51
C LEU A 86 11.00 -9.65 1.44
N ASN A 87 12.22 -9.22 1.74
CA ASN A 87 12.45 -7.92 2.35
C ASN A 87 12.37 -6.82 1.29
N LEU A 88 11.74 -5.69 1.65
CA LEU A 88 11.68 -4.51 0.79
C LEU A 88 13.07 -3.89 0.65
N SER A 89 13.40 -3.39 -0.53
CA SER A 89 14.73 -2.85 -0.84
C SER A 89 14.63 -1.59 -1.68
N ASP A 90 15.71 -0.80 -1.72
CA ASP A 90 15.78 0.40 -2.57
C ASP A 90 15.66 0.09 -4.06
N LYS A 91 16.01 -1.14 -4.48
CA LYS A 91 15.79 -1.59 -5.86
C LYS A 91 14.31 -1.66 -6.18
N HIS A 92 13.51 -2.24 -5.28
CA HIS A 92 12.05 -2.29 -5.43
C HIS A 92 11.44 -0.88 -5.38
N LEU A 93 11.94 -0.01 -4.50
CA LEU A 93 11.49 1.38 -4.41
C LEU A 93 11.70 2.12 -5.73
N ARG A 94 12.91 2.03 -6.31
CA ARG A 94 13.23 2.69 -7.58
C ARG A 94 12.27 2.30 -8.71
N GLN A 95 11.88 1.02 -8.78
CA GLN A 95 10.89 0.55 -9.75
C GLN A 95 9.55 1.28 -9.57
N ALA A 96 9.00 1.24 -8.36
CA ALA A 96 7.71 1.84 -8.04
C ALA A 96 7.70 3.37 -8.25
N THR A 97 8.78 4.06 -7.85
CA THR A 97 8.87 5.53 -7.98
C THR A 97 9.09 5.97 -9.42
N ASN A 98 9.79 5.18 -10.24
CA ASN A 98 9.93 5.48 -11.67
C ASN A 98 8.57 5.45 -12.37
N TYR A 99 7.70 4.51 -11.99
CA TYR A 99 6.32 4.46 -12.51
C TYR A 99 5.53 5.68 -12.07
N GLY A 100 5.53 6.01 -10.77
CA GLY A 100 4.82 7.17 -10.25
C GLY A 100 5.27 8.48 -10.90
N ALA A 101 6.58 8.69 -11.01
CA ALA A 101 7.14 9.89 -11.64
C ALA A 101 6.77 10.04 -13.12
N ASN A 102 6.70 8.93 -13.87
CA ASN A 102 6.35 8.96 -15.30
C ASN A 102 4.88 9.28 -15.56
N GLU A 103 4.00 9.02 -14.60
CA GLU A 103 2.54 9.22 -14.68
C GLU A 103 2.07 10.45 -13.88
N GLY A 104 2.97 11.19 -13.24
CA GLY A 104 2.61 12.33 -12.38
C GLY A 104 1.93 11.93 -11.07
N ILE A 105 2.06 10.67 -10.64
CA ILE A 105 1.47 10.16 -9.40
C ILE A 105 2.43 10.51 -8.24
N GLU A 106 1.95 11.28 -7.27
CA GLU A 106 2.78 11.76 -6.16
C GLU A 106 2.99 10.74 -5.04
N TRP A 107 2.13 9.73 -4.92
CA TRP A 107 2.17 8.80 -3.79
C TRP A 107 2.45 7.37 -4.26
N THR A 108 3.28 6.67 -3.49
CA THR A 108 3.66 5.28 -3.77
C THR A 108 3.68 4.46 -2.48
N LEU A 109 3.07 3.28 -2.52
CA LEU A 109 3.19 2.24 -1.50
C LEU A 109 4.03 1.11 -2.04
N LEU A 110 5.08 0.76 -1.31
CA LEU A 110 5.84 -0.48 -1.52
C LEU A 110 5.53 -1.44 -0.37
N THR A 111 5.10 -2.66 -0.68
CA THR A 111 4.65 -3.60 0.35
C THR A 111 4.93 -5.07 -0.01
N ASN A 112 5.10 -5.90 1.01
CA ASN A 112 5.13 -7.36 0.95
C ASN A 112 3.99 -7.97 1.78
N GLY A 113 2.93 -7.21 2.06
CA GLY A 113 1.79 -7.67 2.87
C GLY A 113 2.00 -7.67 4.39
N ARG A 114 3.23 -7.59 4.89
CA ARG A 114 3.54 -7.37 6.31
C ARG A 114 4.06 -5.96 6.58
N ASN A 115 4.98 -5.48 5.75
CA ASN A 115 5.52 -4.14 5.79
C ASN A 115 4.86 -3.29 4.70
N PHE A 116 4.49 -2.06 5.06
CA PHE A 116 3.89 -1.09 4.16
C PHE A 116 4.65 0.21 4.29
N ASP A 117 5.44 0.53 3.27
CA ASP A 117 6.24 1.74 3.20
C ASP A 117 5.56 2.76 2.27
N PHE A 118 5.17 3.90 2.84
CA PHE A 118 4.51 4.98 2.10
C PHE A 118 5.51 6.06 1.75
N TYR A 119 5.60 6.38 0.47
CA TYR A 119 6.51 7.37 -0.10
C TYR A 119 5.74 8.48 -0.80
N LYS A 120 6.31 9.69 -0.74
CA LYS A 120 5.91 10.81 -1.56
C LYS A 120 7.02 11.12 -2.58
N ILE A 121 6.63 11.20 -3.85
CA ILE A 121 7.44 11.70 -4.96
C ILE A 121 7.23 13.21 -5.01
N ILE A 122 8.32 13.95 -4.89
CA ILE A 122 8.33 15.40 -4.94
C ILE A 122 8.93 15.78 -6.29
N PHE A 123 8.15 16.46 -7.13
CA PHE A 123 8.54 16.84 -8.49
C PHE A 123 9.42 18.11 -8.52
N ASN A 124 10.53 18.09 -7.78
CA ASN A 124 11.61 19.08 -7.86
C ASN A 124 12.67 18.67 -8.92
N LYS A 125 13.71 19.49 -9.08
CA LYS A 125 14.85 19.22 -9.96
C LYS A 125 16.11 19.11 -9.09
N PRO A 126 16.67 17.91 -8.85
CA PRO A 126 16.20 16.57 -9.29
C PRO A 126 14.95 16.12 -8.52
N ILE A 127 14.24 15.09 -9.02
CA ILE A 127 13.11 14.46 -8.31
C ILE A 127 13.59 13.89 -6.98
N GLU A 128 12.85 14.18 -5.91
CA GLU A 128 13.10 13.69 -4.57
C GLU A 128 12.06 12.65 -4.17
N ILE A 129 12.51 11.59 -3.51
CA ILE A 129 11.65 10.53 -2.96
C ILE A 129 11.78 10.55 -1.45
N LYS A 130 10.67 10.78 -0.76
CA LYS A 130 10.64 10.83 0.70
C LYS A 130 9.77 9.72 1.26
N LYS A 131 10.35 8.86 2.09
CA LYS A 131 9.56 7.96 2.95
C LYS A 131 8.81 8.80 3.97
N VAL A 132 7.48 8.76 3.92
CA VAL A 132 6.62 9.54 4.83
C VAL A 132 6.42 8.77 6.12
N PHE A 133 6.04 7.49 6.03
CA PHE A 133 5.98 6.58 7.17
C PHE A 133 6.02 5.13 6.71
N SER A 134 6.26 4.23 7.66
CA SER A 134 6.20 2.79 7.48
C SER A 134 5.37 2.18 8.59
N ILE A 135 4.61 1.13 8.26
CA ILE A 135 3.96 0.29 9.27
C ILE A 135 4.37 -1.17 9.06
N ASP A 136 4.56 -1.88 10.17
CA ASP A 136 4.76 -3.32 10.18
C ASP A 136 3.57 -3.97 10.86
N LEU A 137 2.63 -4.48 10.07
CA LEU A 137 1.43 -5.07 10.60
C LEU A 137 1.70 -6.37 11.37
N ASN A 138 2.89 -6.97 11.27
CA ASN A 138 3.25 -8.14 12.08
C ASN A 138 3.44 -7.77 13.56
N ASP A 139 3.73 -6.50 13.85
CA ASP A 139 3.77 -5.96 15.21
C ASP A 139 2.34 -5.64 15.70
N HIS A 140 1.64 -6.67 16.20
CA HIS A 140 0.27 -6.54 16.71
C HIS A 140 0.11 -5.52 17.85
N LEU A 141 1.18 -5.20 18.58
CA LEU A 141 1.14 -4.27 19.71
C LEU A 141 0.97 -2.82 19.22
N LYS A 142 1.43 -2.53 17.99
CA LYS A 142 1.39 -1.20 17.38
C LYS A 142 0.17 -0.92 16.50
N LEU A 143 -0.77 -1.87 16.34
CA LEU A 143 -1.94 -1.68 15.47
C LEU A 143 -2.77 -0.42 15.80
N LYS A 144 -2.83 -0.02 17.08
CA LYS A 144 -3.49 1.22 17.48
C LYS A 144 -2.76 2.46 16.97
N GLU A 145 -1.43 2.47 17.04
CA GLU A 145 -0.58 3.56 16.53
C GLU A 145 -0.69 3.65 15.01
N TYR A 146 -0.62 2.51 14.31
CA TYR A 146 -0.78 2.47 12.86
C TYR A 146 -2.15 2.97 12.40
N ALA A 147 -3.22 2.67 13.14
CA ALA A 147 -4.54 3.23 12.85
C ALA A 147 -4.56 4.76 12.96
N GLU A 148 -3.81 5.36 13.88
CA GLU A 148 -3.73 6.82 14.01
C GLU A 148 -2.96 7.47 12.86
N VAL A 149 -2.04 6.77 12.20
CA VAL A 149 -1.35 7.30 11.00
C VAL A 149 -2.16 7.07 9.73
N LEU A 150 -2.74 5.86 9.57
CA LEU A 150 -3.51 5.49 8.38
C LEU A 150 -4.79 6.31 8.19
N GLN A 151 -5.34 6.92 9.26
CA GLN A 151 -6.55 7.75 9.16
C GLN A 151 -6.41 9.01 8.28
N TYR A 152 -5.18 9.37 7.90
CA TYR A 152 -4.86 10.55 7.10
C TYR A 152 -4.64 10.23 5.62
N LEU A 153 -4.67 8.95 5.25
CA LEU A 153 -4.77 8.50 3.87
C LEU A 153 -6.23 8.57 3.41
#